data_AF-A0A0M6XYW5-F1
#
_entry.id   AF-A0A0M6XYW5-F1
#
_cell.length_a   1.000
_cell.length_b   1.000
_cell.length_c   1.000
_cell.angle_alpha   90.00
_cell.angle_beta   90.00
_cell.angle_gamma   90.00
#
_symmetry.space_group_name_H-M   'P 1'
#
loop_
_entity.id
_entity.type
_entity.pdbx_description
1 polymer ?
#
loop_
_entity_poly.entity_id
_entity_poly.type
_entity_poly.pdbx_seq_one_letter_code
_entity_poly.pdbx_strand_id
1 'polypeptide(L)'
;MALLRLAPIRPAELTRPELPDENRKAHAVTTPTTPSAIRDLIVYSDEVREALANGKPVVALESTIITHGMPFPKNVETAREVEADIRAEGAVPATIALMDGKIMVGLSDEDLDRLAQAKDVMKCSRADLTFALSTGCYGATTVAATMMAAHAAGLKVFATGGIGGVHKGAEESFDISADLDELGRTPVCVVSAGAKALLDIPKTLEVLETKGVPVIAFGTEELPAFWSRASGLKAPYSLNSAAEIGSLLKMRSRFPDHGGVLIANPVPEADQIPRDEMTGYIDAAIADATAKGVRGKDVTPFVLGAILELTGGRSLDTNIALVRNNARLAARIAAELV
;
A
#
# COMPACT_ATOMS: atom_id res chain seq x y z
N MET A 1 -22.84 1.06 26.26
CA MET A 1 -22.65 2.30 27.02
C MET A 1 -22.21 3.40 26.05
N ALA A 2 -22.89 4.55 26.14
CA ALA A 2 -22.81 5.83 25.41
C ALA A 2 -21.81 6.01 24.23
N LEU A 3 -22.38 6.32 23.05
CA LEU A 3 -21.68 6.93 21.91
C LEU A 3 -21.26 8.38 22.23
N LEU A 4 -19.99 8.73 22.03
CA LEU A 4 -19.54 10.12 21.97
C LEU A 4 -19.67 10.65 20.53
N ARG A 5 -20.66 11.51 20.29
CA ARG A 5 -20.68 12.42 19.14
C ARG A 5 -19.87 13.66 19.51
N LEU A 6 -18.85 13.99 18.72
CA LEU A 6 -18.09 15.25 18.86
C LEU A 6 -18.96 16.43 18.45
N ALA A 7 -19.20 17.36 19.38
CA ALA A 7 -19.83 18.66 19.12
C ALA A 7 -18.76 19.72 18.80
N PRO A 8 -19.07 20.76 18.00
CA PRO A 8 -18.09 21.78 17.62
C PRO A 8 -17.76 22.71 18.80
N ILE A 9 -16.47 22.95 19.00
CA ILE A 9 -15.92 23.85 20.03
C ILE A 9 -16.15 25.31 19.59
N ARG A 10 -16.80 26.12 20.44
CA ARG A 10 -16.87 27.58 20.27
C ARG A 10 -15.60 28.22 20.85
N PRO A 11 -15.04 29.27 20.22
CA PRO A 11 -13.85 29.92 20.73
C PRO A 11 -14.19 30.76 21.95
N ALA A 12 -13.71 30.36 23.13
CA ALA A 12 -13.66 31.21 24.31
C ALA A 12 -12.24 31.80 24.40
N GLU A 13 -12.19 33.11 24.60
CA GLU A 13 -10.99 33.92 24.80
C GLU A 13 -10.14 33.35 25.94
N LEU A 14 -8.96 32.83 25.59
CA LEU A 14 -7.90 32.49 26.53
C LEU A 14 -6.77 33.50 26.33
N THR A 15 -6.79 34.58 27.11
CA THR A 15 -5.64 35.48 27.28
C THR A 15 -4.49 34.67 27.88
N ARG A 16 -3.41 34.47 27.13
CA ARG A 16 -2.17 33.87 27.62
C ARG A 16 -1.45 34.88 28.55
N PRO A 17 -0.90 34.46 29.70
CA PRO A 17 0.07 35.28 30.40
C PRO A 17 1.40 35.29 29.61
N GLU A 18 1.97 36.48 29.41
CA GLU A 18 3.29 36.66 28.81
C GLU A 18 4.38 36.10 29.75
N LEU A 19 5.25 35.24 29.21
CA LEU A 19 6.46 34.77 29.88
C LEU A 19 7.67 35.56 29.35
N PRO A 20 8.67 35.88 30.20
CA PRO A 20 9.82 36.69 29.80
C PRO A 20 10.71 36.04 28.73
N ASP A 21 11.23 36.91 27.86
CA ASP A 21 11.91 36.61 26.61
C ASP A 21 13.43 36.36 26.83
N GLU A 22 13.82 35.21 27.39
CA GLU A 22 15.24 34.83 27.49
C GLU A 22 15.47 33.32 27.27
N ASN A 23 15.45 32.89 26.01
CA ASN A 23 16.36 31.87 25.43
C ASN A 23 15.89 31.43 24.03
N ARG A 24 16.04 32.31 23.02
CA ARG A 24 16.02 31.91 21.61
C ARG A 24 17.45 31.66 21.11
N LYS A 25 18.06 30.56 21.57
CA LYS A 25 19.03 29.84 20.76
C LYS A 25 18.32 28.62 20.21
N ALA A 26 17.70 28.81 19.05
CA ALA A 26 17.05 27.74 18.31
C ALA A 26 18.07 26.65 17.97
N HIS A 27 17.95 25.49 18.60
CA HIS A 27 18.31 24.25 17.94
C HIS A 27 17.32 24.06 16.80
N ALA A 28 17.72 24.46 15.60
CA ALA A 28 17.05 24.06 14.39
C ALA A 28 17.15 22.53 14.32
N VAL A 29 16.10 21.84 14.76
CA VAL A 29 15.88 20.44 14.44
C VAL A 29 15.68 20.40 12.94
N THR A 30 16.76 20.12 12.22
CA THR A 30 16.70 19.82 10.79
C THR A 30 15.81 18.61 10.63
N THR A 31 14.68 18.79 9.94
CA THR A 31 13.93 17.67 9.37
C THR A 31 14.91 16.77 8.63
N PRO A 32 14.83 15.43 8.74
CA PRO A 32 15.67 14.56 7.95
C PRO A 32 15.32 14.79 6.48
N THR A 33 16.12 15.60 5.81
CA THR A 33 16.14 15.62 4.36
C THR A 33 16.58 14.24 3.94
N THR A 34 15.81 13.61 3.05
CA THR A 34 16.25 12.38 2.39
C THR A 34 17.67 12.64 1.85
N PRO A 35 18.69 11.84 2.20
CA PRO A 35 20.06 12.11 1.80
C PRO A 35 20.09 12.32 0.28
N SER A 36 20.73 13.39 -0.21
CA SER A 36 20.68 13.76 -1.63
C SER A 36 21.05 12.61 -2.58
N ALA A 37 21.83 11.64 -2.08
CA ALA A 37 22.29 10.46 -2.79
C ALA A 37 21.19 9.50 -3.30
N ILE A 38 20.04 9.35 -2.64
CA ILE A 38 19.00 8.44 -3.17
C ILE A 38 18.23 9.06 -4.33
N ARG A 39 18.11 10.40 -4.34
CA ARG A 39 17.42 11.12 -5.42
C ARG A 39 18.14 10.95 -6.77
N ASP A 40 19.47 10.80 -6.74
CA ASP A 40 20.30 10.53 -7.92
C ASP A 40 20.07 9.14 -8.54
N LEU A 41 19.38 8.25 -7.80
CA LEU A 41 18.98 6.92 -8.28
C LEU A 41 17.56 6.90 -8.82
N ILE A 42 16.76 7.95 -8.61
CA ILE A 42 15.36 7.98 -9.05
C ILE A 42 15.29 8.51 -10.50
N VAL A 43 14.62 7.75 -11.35
CA VAL A 43 14.31 8.13 -12.73
C VAL A 43 12.80 8.22 -12.86
N TYR A 44 12.31 9.41 -13.19
CA TYR A 44 10.88 9.65 -13.42
C TYR A 44 10.57 9.47 -14.91
N SER A 45 9.42 8.89 -15.23
CA SER A 45 8.86 9.03 -16.58
C SER A 45 8.56 10.50 -16.88
N ASP A 46 8.47 10.83 -18.17
CA ASP A 46 8.13 12.19 -18.61
C ASP A 46 6.76 12.62 -18.06
N GLU A 47 5.76 11.73 -18.08
CA GLU A 47 4.41 11.97 -17.56
C GLU A 47 4.42 12.30 -16.06
N VAL A 48 5.15 11.53 -15.25
CA VAL A 48 5.25 11.75 -13.79
C VAL A 48 6.02 13.05 -13.51
N ARG A 49 7.12 13.30 -14.22
CA ARG A 49 7.92 14.53 -14.04
C ARG A 49 7.08 15.77 -14.33
N GLU A 50 6.30 15.76 -15.42
CA GLU A 50 5.39 16.86 -15.76
C GLU A 50 4.25 17.00 -14.75
N ALA A 51 3.70 15.88 -14.26
CA ALA A 51 2.65 15.90 -13.24
C ALA A 51 3.13 16.60 -11.96
N LEU A 52 4.30 16.20 -11.47
CA LEU A 52 4.91 16.79 -10.28
C LEU A 52 5.23 18.28 -10.47
N ALA A 53 5.76 18.67 -11.64
CA ALA A 53 6.07 20.07 -11.95
C ALA A 53 4.81 20.96 -12.01
N ASN A 54 3.67 20.40 -12.44
CA ASN A 54 2.41 21.13 -12.59
C ASN A 54 1.44 20.95 -11.41
N GLY A 55 1.86 20.30 -10.32
CA GLY A 55 0.99 20.04 -9.17
C GLY A 55 -0.20 19.14 -9.48
N LYS A 56 -0.08 18.21 -10.44
CA LYS A 56 -1.11 17.20 -10.71
C LYS A 56 -1.01 16.05 -9.69
N PRO A 57 -2.12 15.41 -9.32
CA PRO A 57 -2.09 14.30 -8.38
C PRO A 57 -1.40 13.09 -9.03
N VAL A 58 -0.52 12.43 -8.26
CA VAL A 58 0.23 11.24 -8.69
C VAL A 58 -0.05 10.10 -7.71
N VAL A 59 -0.31 8.90 -8.25
CA VAL A 59 -0.57 7.68 -7.47
C VAL A 59 0.52 6.66 -7.77
N ALA A 60 1.27 6.26 -6.74
CA ALA A 60 2.24 5.17 -6.87
C ALA A 60 1.52 3.82 -7.04
N LEU A 61 2.17 2.90 -7.76
CA LEU A 61 1.76 1.50 -7.92
C LEU A 61 2.98 0.59 -7.70
N GLU A 62 2.78 -0.59 -7.14
CA GLU A 62 3.85 -1.59 -6.98
C GLU A 62 4.03 -2.43 -8.25
N SER A 63 5.19 -3.06 -8.39
CA SER A 63 5.47 -3.97 -9.51
C SER A 63 5.39 -5.45 -9.18
N THR A 64 5.31 -5.86 -7.90
CA THR A 64 5.20 -7.29 -7.55
C THR A 64 3.96 -7.95 -8.14
N ILE A 65 2.85 -7.20 -8.29
CA ILE A 65 1.63 -7.69 -8.94
C ILE A 65 1.87 -8.07 -10.40
N ILE A 66 2.81 -7.41 -11.07
CA ILE A 66 3.15 -7.61 -12.48
C ILE A 66 3.98 -8.88 -12.66
N THR A 67 4.99 -9.12 -11.82
CA THR A 67 5.97 -10.19 -12.05
C THR A 67 5.72 -11.46 -11.24
N HIS A 68 5.07 -11.36 -10.08
CA HIS A 68 4.88 -12.49 -9.15
C HIS A 68 3.43 -12.68 -8.71
N GLY A 69 2.54 -11.75 -9.06
CA GLY A 69 1.13 -11.76 -8.63
C GLY A 69 0.16 -12.36 -9.65
N MET A 70 0.49 -12.31 -10.94
CA MET A 70 -0.40 -12.73 -12.03
C MET A 70 0.40 -13.38 -13.18
N PRO A 71 -0.18 -14.34 -13.93
CA PRO A 71 0.47 -14.91 -15.10
C PRO A 71 0.49 -13.93 -16.29
N PHE A 72 1.49 -14.07 -17.15
CA PHE A 72 1.53 -13.37 -18.44
C PHE A 72 0.54 -13.97 -19.45
N PRO A 73 -0.15 -13.17 -20.31
CA PRO A 73 -0.07 -11.70 -20.47
C PRO A 73 -0.97 -10.90 -19.51
N LYS A 74 -1.77 -11.58 -18.69
CA LYS A 74 -2.80 -10.94 -17.86
C LYS A 74 -2.23 -9.94 -16.85
N ASN A 75 -1.00 -10.17 -16.39
CA ASN A 75 -0.26 -9.25 -15.54
C ASN A 75 -0.09 -7.84 -16.15
N VAL A 76 0.39 -7.76 -17.39
CA VAL A 76 0.64 -6.51 -18.12
C VAL A 76 -0.66 -5.83 -18.49
N GLU A 77 -1.64 -6.60 -18.96
CA GLU A 77 -2.99 -6.08 -19.26
C GLU A 77 -3.61 -5.42 -18.03
N THR A 78 -3.55 -6.12 -16.88
CA THR A 78 -4.09 -5.60 -15.63
C THR A 78 -3.35 -4.34 -15.17
N ALA A 79 -2.02 -4.30 -15.29
CA ALA A 79 -1.24 -3.12 -14.93
C ALA A 79 -1.67 -1.91 -15.77
N ARG A 80 -1.80 -2.07 -17.09
CA ARG A 80 -2.28 -1.01 -18.00
C ARG A 80 -3.71 -0.58 -17.69
N GLU A 81 -4.60 -1.52 -17.37
CA GLU A 81 -5.98 -1.21 -16.96
C GLU A 81 -6.03 -0.38 -15.67
N VAL A 82 -5.20 -0.72 -14.68
CA VAL A 82 -5.09 0.01 -13.41
C VAL A 82 -4.53 1.42 -13.64
N GLU A 83 -3.51 1.56 -14.49
CA GLU A 83 -3.00 2.88 -14.86
C GLU A 83 -4.05 3.72 -15.59
N ALA A 84 -4.83 3.11 -16.50
CA ALA A 84 -5.92 3.77 -17.20
C ALA A 84 -7.03 4.24 -16.24
N ASP A 85 -7.37 3.43 -15.23
CA ASP A 85 -8.33 3.82 -14.19
C ASP A 85 -7.86 5.05 -13.40
N ILE A 86 -6.56 5.16 -13.08
CA ILE A 86 -5.99 6.33 -12.41
C ILE A 86 -6.08 7.57 -13.30
N ARG A 87 -5.74 7.43 -14.59
CA ARG A 87 -5.85 8.51 -15.58
C ARG A 87 -7.28 8.99 -15.76
N ALA A 88 -8.25 8.07 -15.76
CA ALA A 88 -9.68 8.39 -15.88
C ALA A 88 -10.21 9.21 -14.68
N GLU A 89 -9.63 9.03 -13.50
CA GLU A 89 -9.92 9.82 -12.29
C GLU A 89 -9.13 11.13 -12.21
N GLY A 90 -8.36 11.48 -13.25
CA GLY A 90 -7.63 12.75 -13.36
C GLY A 90 -6.27 12.79 -12.66
N ALA A 91 -5.74 11.64 -12.25
CA ALA A 91 -4.41 11.51 -11.66
C ALA A 91 -3.41 10.84 -12.62
N VAL A 92 -2.12 10.93 -12.30
CA VAL A 92 -1.05 10.29 -13.07
C VAL A 92 -0.55 9.03 -12.34
N PRO A 93 -0.56 7.85 -12.97
CA PRO A 93 -0.03 6.63 -12.37
C PRO A 93 1.50 6.66 -12.38
N ALA A 94 2.09 6.13 -11.31
CA ALA A 94 3.54 5.96 -11.18
C ALA A 94 3.84 4.53 -10.74
N THR A 95 3.82 3.59 -11.67
CA THR A 95 4.31 2.22 -11.44
C THR A 95 5.81 2.26 -11.09
N ILE A 96 6.17 1.67 -9.94
CA ILE A 96 7.54 1.69 -9.41
C ILE A 96 8.19 0.32 -9.57
N ALA A 97 9.42 0.31 -10.09
CA ALA A 97 10.26 -0.88 -10.19
C ALA A 97 11.74 -0.51 -10.08
N LEU A 98 12.59 -1.51 -9.85
CA LEU A 98 14.05 -1.37 -9.87
C LEU A 98 14.57 -1.95 -11.18
N MET A 99 15.26 -1.12 -11.97
CA MET A 99 15.78 -1.51 -13.28
C MET A 99 17.14 -0.85 -13.49
N ASP A 100 18.13 -1.60 -13.95
CA ASP A 100 19.45 -1.08 -14.35
C ASP A 100 20.12 -0.20 -13.26
N GLY A 101 19.93 -0.57 -11.98
CA GLY A 101 20.50 0.13 -10.83
C GLY A 101 19.77 1.43 -10.45
N LYS A 102 18.57 1.65 -11.00
CA LYS A 102 17.73 2.83 -10.78
C LYS A 102 16.38 2.46 -10.19
N ILE A 103 15.80 3.41 -9.47
CA ILE A 103 14.40 3.38 -9.03
C ILE A 103 13.59 4.08 -10.11
N MET A 104 12.87 3.31 -10.92
CA MET A 104 11.99 3.83 -11.95
C MET A 104 10.66 4.23 -11.30
N VAL A 105 10.20 5.46 -11.55
CA VAL A 105 8.96 6.03 -10.99
C VAL A 105 8.08 6.48 -12.15
N GLY A 106 7.08 5.65 -12.45
CA GLY A 106 6.37 5.69 -13.72
C GLY A 106 7.12 4.86 -14.75
N LEU A 107 6.54 3.74 -15.19
CA LEU A 107 7.08 2.94 -16.28
C LEU A 107 6.44 3.37 -17.59
N SER A 108 7.24 3.42 -18.66
CA SER A 108 6.70 3.47 -20.01
C SER A 108 6.07 2.13 -20.39
N ASP A 109 5.26 2.08 -21.44
CA ASP A 109 4.75 0.80 -21.97
C ASP A 109 5.90 -0.17 -22.31
N GLU A 110 7.01 0.35 -22.84
CA GLU A 110 8.21 -0.43 -23.14
C GLU A 110 8.88 -0.97 -21.88
N ASP A 111 9.05 -0.14 -20.84
CA ASP A 111 9.66 -0.59 -19.58
C ASP A 111 8.77 -1.59 -18.83
N LEU A 112 7.45 -1.44 -18.94
CA LEU A 112 6.49 -2.37 -18.37
C LEU A 112 6.57 -3.72 -19.09
N ASP A 113 6.65 -3.73 -20.43
CA ASP A 113 6.87 -4.94 -21.21
C ASP A 113 8.25 -5.57 -20.92
N ARG A 114 9.31 -4.75 -20.78
CA ARG A 114 10.65 -5.21 -20.39
C ARG A 114 10.63 -5.89 -19.02
N LEU A 115 9.97 -5.29 -18.03
CA LEU A 115 9.85 -5.84 -16.69
C LEU A 115 9.06 -7.16 -16.68
N ALA A 116 7.95 -7.21 -17.42
CA ALA A 116 7.09 -8.40 -17.47
C ALA A 116 7.74 -9.60 -18.18
N GLN A 117 8.64 -9.35 -19.14
CA GLN A 117 9.36 -10.38 -19.89
C GLN A 117 10.74 -10.71 -19.29
N ALA A 118 11.20 -9.91 -18.33
CA ALA A 118 12.48 -10.13 -17.67
C ALA A 118 12.48 -11.47 -16.91
N LYS A 119 13.63 -12.14 -16.96
CA LYS A 119 13.89 -13.34 -16.16
C LYS A 119 14.56 -12.96 -14.85
N ASP A 120 14.39 -13.82 -13.85
CA ASP A 120 15.07 -13.69 -12.56
C ASP A 120 14.81 -12.35 -11.83
N VAL A 121 13.61 -11.77 -12.04
CA VAL A 121 13.20 -10.54 -11.35
C VAL A 121 13.09 -10.79 -9.85
N MET A 122 13.88 -10.05 -9.07
CA MET A 122 13.85 -10.12 -7.62
C MET A 122 12.53 -9.57 -7.09
N LYS A 123 11.89 -10.29 -6.18
CA LYS A 123 10.82 -9.72 -5.34
C LYS A 123 11.47 -8.91 -4.22
N CYS A 124 11.46 -7.59 -4.36
CA CYS A 124 12.21 -6.68 -3.52
C CYS A 124 11.34 -6.08 -2.41
N SER A 125 11.64 -6.43 -1.17
CA SER A 125 11.18 -5.73 0.03
C SER A 125 12.21 -4.68 0.47
N ARG A 126 12.02 -4.09 1.65
CA ARG A 126 12.91 -3.08 2.24
C ARG A 126 14.38 -3.51 2.25
N ALA A 127 14.66 -4.76 2.65
CA ALA A 127 16.03 -5.27 2.77
C ALA A 127 16.71 -5.50 1.41
N ASP A 128 15.92 -5.70 0.35
CA ASP A 128 16.42 -6.09 -0.96
C ASP A 128 16.75 -4.88 -1.86
N LEU A 129 16.20 -3.70 -1.55
CA LEU A 129 16.36 -2.48 -2.34
C LEU A 129 17.82 -2.14 -2.64
N THR A 130 18.69 -2.13 -1.62
CA THR A 130 20.09 -1.77 -1.79
C THR A 130 20.87 -2.83 -2.56
N PHE A 131 20.51 -4.10 -2.42
CA PHE A 131 21.11 -5.18 -3.19
C PHE A 131 20.74 -5.06 -4.67
N ALA A 132 19.47 -4.88 -4.99
CA ALA A 132 19.02 -4.75 -6.37
C ALA A 132 19.62 -3.50 -7.06
N LEU A 133 19.62 -2.36 -6.37
CA LEU A 133 20.20 -1.12 -6.89
C LEU A 133 21.72 -1.21 -7.10
N SER A 134 22.45 -1.86 -6.20
CA SER A 134 23.92 -1.96 -6.30
C SER A 134 24.38 -2.98 -7.34
N THR A 135 23.60 -4.02 -7.60
CA THR A 135 23.91 -5.05 -8.59
C THR A 135 23.34 -4.75 -9.98
N GLY A 136 22.40 -3.81 -10.07
CA GLY A 136 21.73 -3.45 -11.31
C GLY A 136 20.67 -4.47 -11.77
N CYS A 137 20.34 -5.46 -10.95
CA CYS A 137 19.34 -6.47 -11.31
C CYS A 137 17.93 -5.90 -11.29
N TYR A 138 17.01 -6.60 -11.96
CA TYR A 138 15.61 -6.18 -12.01
C TYR A 138 14.93 -6.57 -10.70
N GLY A 139 14.18 -5.63 -10.13
CA GLY A 139 13.49 -5.80 -8.87
C GLY A 139 12.05 -5.32 -8.96
N ALA A 140 11.12 -6.22 -8.72
CA ALA A 140 9.73 -5.88 -8.51
C ALA A 140 9.52 -5.49 -7.05
N THR A 141 9.07 -4.27 -6.79
CA THR A 141 8.91 -3.74 -5.44
C THR A 141 7.65 -4.29 -4.79
N THR A 142 7.73 -4.74 -3.54
CA THR A 142 6.57 -5.03 -2.70
C THR A 142 5.94 -3.73 -2.18
N VAL A 143 4.91 -3.83 -1.35
CA VAL A 143 4.34 -2.69 -0.61
C VAL A 143 5.42 -1.92 0.15
N ALA A 144 6.25 -2.59 0.97
CA ALA A 144 7.33 -1.93 1.72
C ALA A 144 8.32 -1.16 0.81
N ALA A 145 8.86 -1.83 -0.22
CA ALA A 145 9.83 -1.18 -1.11
C ALA A 145 9.20 -0.04 -1.94
N THR A 146 7.95 -0.21 -2.36
CA THR A 146 7.19 0.81 -3.10
C THR A 146 6.94 2.03 -2.23
N MET A 147 6.57 1.86 -0.95
CA MET A 147 6.42 2.96 -0.01
C MET A 147 7.73 3.76 0.16
N MET A 148 8.87 3.08 0.32
CA MET A 148 10.17 3.73 0.43
C MET A 148 10.50 4.56 -0.82
N ALA A 149 10.34 3.96 -1.99
CA ALA A 149 10.60 4.61 -3.27
C ALA A 149 9.65 5.78 -3.52
N ALA A 150 8.35 5.59 -3.29
CA ALA A 150 7.32 6.62 -3.41
C ALA A 150 7.63 7.82 -2.52
N HIS A 151 7.98 7.57 -1.25
CA HIS A 151 8.33 8.64 -0.32
C HIS A 151 9.61 9.38 -0.73
N ALA A 152 10.65 8.65 -1.16
CA ALA A 152 11.88 9.26 -1.68
C ALA A 152 11.63 10.11 -2.93
N ALA A 153 10.63 9.73 -3.73
CA ALA A 153 10.13 10.44 -4.91
C ALA A 153 9.14 11.58 -4.60
N GLY A 154 8.80 11.80 -3.33
CA GLY A 154 7.84 12.83 -2.90
C GLY A 154 6.37 12.48 -3.12
N LEU A 155 6.05 11.23 -3.48
CA LEU A 155 4.69 10.74 -3.65
C LEU A 155 4.07 10.38 -2.30
N LYS A 156 2.79 10.70 -2.13
CA LYS A 156 2.07 10.56 -0.85
C LYS A 156 1.01 9.47 -0.83
N VAL A 157 0.59 8.98 -2.00
CA VAL A 157 -0.50 8.01 -2.13
C VAL A 157 -0.05 6.84 -3.00
N PHE A 158 -0.38 5.63 -2.57
CA PHE A 158 -0.01 4.37 -3.19
C PHE A 158 -1.23 3.43 -3.20
N ALA A 159 -1.55 2.85 -4.36
CA ALA A 159 -2.57 1.80 -4.48
C ALA A 159 -1.95 0.41 -4.71
N THR A 160 -2.46 -0.59 -4.00
CA THR A 160 -2.14 -2.02 -4.21
C THR A 160 -3.42 -2.85 -4.10
N GLY A 161 -3.35 -4.14 -4.40
CA GLY A 161 -4.43 -5.06 -4.09
C GLY A 161 -4.63 -5.23 -2.59
N GLY A 162 -3.58 -5.62 -1.86
CA GLY A 162 -3.67 -5.98 -0.44
C GLY A 162 -2.29 -5.95 0.19
N ILE A 163 -2.18 -5.48 1.43
CA ILE A 163 -0.89 -5.46 2.14
C ILE A 163 -0.47 -6.86 2.61
N GLY A 164 0.82 -7.06 2.83
CA GLY A 164 1.30 -8.15 3.69
C GLY A 164 0.93 -7.89 5.15
N GLY A 165 1.20 -8.86 6.02
CA GLY A 165 0.84 -8.77 7.43
C GLY A 165 1.44 -9.89 8.26
N VAL A 166 0.79 -10.19 9.39
CA VAL A 166 1.18 -11.30 10.26
C VAL A 166 0.66 -12.60 9.63
N HIS A 167 1.52 -13.59 9.42
CA HIS A 167 1.09 -14.89 8.91
C HIS A 167 0.39 -15.71 9.99
N LYS A 168 -0.51 -16.62 9.59
CA LYS A 168 -1.07 -17.62 10.51
C LYS A 168 0.08 -18.47 11.09
N GLY A 169 0.16 -18.61 12.41
CA GLY A 169 1.27 -19.31 13.10
C GLY A 169 2.52 -18.46 13.36
N ALA A 170 2.44 -17.14 13.19
CA ALA A 170 3.55 -16.22 13.49
C ALA A 170 3.98 -16.19 14.96
N GLU A 171 3.14 -16.62 15.90
CA GLU A 171 3.47 -16.78 17.32
C GLU A 171 4.62 -17.78 17.55
N GLU A 172 4.83 -18.72 16.62
CA GLU A 172 5.92 -19.69 16.65
C GLU A 172 7.00 -19.36 15.60
N SER A 173 6.58 -18.96 14.40
CA SER A 173 7.47 -18.79 13.24
C SER A 173 8.07 -17.39 13.09
N PHE A 174 7.42 -16.38 13.69
CA PHE A 174 7.74 -14.96 13.53
C PHE A 174 7.68 -14.48 12.07
N ASP A 175 6.91 -15.16 11.22
CA ASP A 175 6.69 -14.76 9.83
C ASP A 175 5.73 -13.55 9.76
N ILE A 176 6.32 -12.36 9.74
CA ILE A 176 5.62 -11.07 9.76
C ILE A 176 6.16 -10.21 8.63
N SER A 177 5.27 -9.71 7.77
CA SER A 177 5.67 -8.88 6.63
C SER A 177 6.33 -7.56 7.09
N ALA A 178 7.43 -7.21 6.41
CA ALA A 178 8.08 -5.92 6.55
C ALA A 178 7.17 -4.73 6.17
N ASP A 179 6.07 -4.97 5.46
CA ASP A 179 5.07 -3.94 5.12
C ASP A 179 4.51 -3.25 6.38
N LEU A 180 4.34 -4.00 7.49
CA LEU A 180 3.81 -3.44 8.73
C LEU A 180 4.80 -2.48 9.38
N ASP A 181 6.09 -2.83 9.36
CA ASP A 181 7.16 -1.94 9.80
C ASP A 181 7.29 -0.71 8.91
N GLU A 182 7.14 -0.88 7.60
CA GLU A 182 7.21 0.24 6.66
C GLU A 182 6.04 1.22 6.84
N LEU A 183 4.81 0.71 7.03
CA LEU A 183 3.64 1.51 7.36
C LEU A 183 3.85 2.35 8.63
N GLY A 184 4.56 1.82 9.63
CA GLY A 184 4.91 2.58 10.84
C GLY A 184 5.94 3.70 10.62
N ARG A 185 6.73 3.64 9.55
CA ARG A 185 7.90 4.52 9.34
C ARG A 185 7.71 5.55 8.23
N THR A 186 7.04 5.16 7.15
CA THR A 186 7.08 5.91 5.90
C THR A 186 5.75 6.60 5.64
N PRO A 187 5.72 7.94 5.51
CA PRO A 187 4.49 8.73 5.46
C PRO A 187 3.81 8.68 4.08
N VAL A 188 3.34 7.49 3.72
CA VAL A 188 2.58 7.21 2.50
C VAL A 188 1.21 6.64 2.90
N CYS A 189 0.16 7.14 2.26
CA CYS A 189 -1.18 6.58 2.35
C CYS A 189 -1.29 5.37 1.41
N VAL A 190 -1.52 4.20 1.98
CA VAL A 190 -1.67 2.94 1.22
C VAL A 190 -3.15 2.59 1.12
N VAL A 191 -3.67 2.55 -0.09
CA VAL A 191 -5.03 2.12 -0.40
C VAL A 191 -5.00 0.66 -0.86
N SER A 192 -5.74 -0.20 -0.16
CA SER A 192 -5.77 -1.64 -0.43
C SER A 192 -7.11 -2.26 -0.01
N ALA A 193 -7.38 -3.51 -0.37
CA ALA A 193 -8.53 -4.28 0.11
C ALA A 193 -8.27 -4.91 1.50
N GLY A 194 -7.49 -4.21 2.34
CA GLY A 194 -7.00 -4.71 3.63
C GLY A 194 -5.76 -5.58 3.49
N ALA A 195 -5.48 -6.38 4.53
CA ALA A 195 -4.46 -7.41 4.46
C ALA A 195 -4.95 -8.60 3.61
N LYS A 196 -4.03 -9.26 2.89
CA LYS A 196 -4.35 -10.48 2.13
C LYS A 196 -5.01 -11.53 3.05
N ALA A 197 -6.14 -12.12 2.63
CA ALA A 197 -6.95 -12.98 3.49
C ALA A 197 -6.28 -14.29 3.94
N LEU A 198 -5.17 -14.68 3.31
CA LEU A 198 -4.34 -15.82 3.74
C LEU A 198 -3.57 -15.54 5.05
N LEU A 199 -3.51 -14.28 5.49
CA LEU A 199 -2.83 -13.83 6.69
C LEU A 199 -3.73 -13.91 7.93
N ASP A 200 -3.13 -13.72 9.11
CA ASP A 200 -3.83 -13.53 10.37
C ASP A 200 -4.22 -12.05 10.51
N ILE A 201 -5.43 -11.71 10.03
CA ILE A 201 -5.94 -10.32 10.05
C ILE A 201 -6.03 -9.77 11.49
N PRO A 202 -6.58 -10.48 12.49
CA PRO A 202 -6.57 -10.02 13.87
C PRO A 202 -5.17 -9.63 14.37
N LYS A 203 -4.17 -10.52 14.24
CA LYS A 203 -2.80 -10.19 14.68
C LYS A 203 -2.17 -9.07 13.85
N THR A 204 -2.54 -8.96 12.57
CA THR A 204 -2.08 -7.85 11.72
C THR A 204 -2.57 -6.50 12.26
N LEU A 205 -3.81 -6.41 12.75
CA LEU A 205 -4.34 -5.19 13.37
C LEU A 205 -3.62 -4.85 14.66
N GLU A 206 -3.36 -5.84 15.52
CA GLU A 206 -2.61 -5.63 16.77
C GLU A 206 -1.20 -5.07 16.52
N VAL A 207 -0.51 -5.58 15.49
CA VAL A 207 0.82 -5.06 15.11
C VAL A 207 0.72 -3.65 14.55
N LEU A 208 -0.29 -3.34 13.73
CA LEU A 208 -0.49 -1.99 13.19
C LEU A 208 -0.84 -0.99 14.29
N GLU A 209 -1.68 -1.39 15.25
CA GLU A 209 -1.99 -0.60 16.45
C GLU A 209 -0.72 -0.33 17.27
N THR A 210 0.07 -1.37 17.54
CA THR A 210 1.34 -1.25 18.28
C THR A 210 2.31 -0.29 17.58
N LYS A 211 2.31 -0.26 16.24
CA LYS A 211 3.15 0.65 15.43
C LYS A 211 2.54 2.03 15.22
N GLY A 212 1.35 2.32 15.77
CA GLY A 212 0.68 3.61 15.63
C GLY A 212 0.16 3.90 14.22
N VAL A 213 -0.09 2.86 13.42
CA VAL A 213 -0.62 3.00 12.04
C VAL A 213 -2.16 3.04 12.08
N PRO A 214 -2.80 4.14 11.66
CA PRO A 214 -4.25 4.17 11.54
C PRO A 214 -4.70 3.24 10.41
N VAL A 215 -5.69 2.42 10.73
CA VAL A 215 -6.41 1.59 9.77
C VAL A 215 -7.83 2.12 9.63
N ILE A 216 -8.20 2.48 8.41
CA ILE A 216 -9.46 3.15 8.10
C ILE A 216 -10.22 2.34 7.06
N ALA A 217 -11.38 1.84 7.42
CA ALA A 217 -12.28 1.24 6.44
C ALA A 217 -13.02 2.33 5.64
N PHE A 218 -13.06 2.20 4.32
CA PHE A 218 -13.71 3.17 3.44
C PHE A 218 -15.18 2.81 3.20
N GLY A 219 -16.10 3.69 3.60
CA GLY A 219 -17.54 3.54 3.35
C GLY A 219 -18.21 2.39 4.12
N THR A 220 -17.55 1.86 5.15
CA THR A 220 -18.06 0.76 5.99
C THR A 220 -17.40 0.80 7.38
N GLU A 221 -18.01 0.16 8.37
CA GLU A 221 -17.46 0.00 9.73
C GLU A 221 -16.70 -1.32 9.93
N GLU A 222 -16.64 -2.16 8.90
CA GLU A 222 -16.01 -3.49 8.96
C GLU A 222 -14.77 -3.54 8.07
N LEU A 223 -13.74 -4.26 8.50
CA LEU A 223 -12.55 -4.47 7.69
C LEU A 223 -12.84 -5.45 6.55
N PRO A 224 -12.43 -5.14 5.32
CA PRO A 224 -12.42 -6.11 4.25
C PRO A 224 -11.34 -7.17 4.47
N ALA A 225 -11.58 -8.37 3.95
CA ALA A 225 -10.64 -9.48 3.91
C ALA A 225 -10.29 -9.78 2.44
N PHE A 226 -9.66 -8.81 1.77
CA PHE A 226 -9.16 -8.95 0.39
C PHE A 226 -10.26 -9.34 -0.62
N TRP A 227 -10.46 -10.64 -0.88
CA TRP A 227 -11.54 -11.16 -1.74
C TRP A 227 -12.94 -10.97 -1.18
N SER A 228 -13.07 -10.81 0.14
CA SER A 228 -14.34 -10.66 0.82
C SER A 228 -14.53 -9.25 1.35
N ARG A 229 -15.73 -8.68 1.18
CA ARG A 229 -16.05 -7.33 1.69
C ARG A 229 -16.03 -7.23 3.21
N ALA A 230 -16.26 -8.37 3.87
CA ALA A 230 -16.44 -8.50 5.30
C ALA A 230 -15.46 -9.55 5.84
N SER A 231 -14.74 -9.21 6.91
CA SER A 231 -13.79 -10.10 7.61
C SER A 231 -14.36 -10.69 8.90
N GLY A 232 -15.47 -10.14 9.39
CA GLY A 232 -16.03 -10.31 10.73
C GLY A 232 -15.41 -9.38 11.78
N LEU A 233 -14.49 -8.47 11.39
CA LEU A 233 -13.76 -7.60 12.30
C LEU A 233 -14.18 -6.14 12.12
N LYS A 234 -14.50 -5.48 13.22
CA LYS A 234 -14.78 -4.03 13.22
C LYS A 234 -13.49 -3.26 12.89
N ALA A 235 -13.60 -2.27 12.01
CA ALA A 235 -12.49 -1.38 11.69
C ALA A 235 -12.20 -0.42 12.87
N PRO A 236 -10.91 -0.10 13.15
CA PRO A 236 -10.57 0.89 14.17
C PRO A 236 -11.18 2.27 13.89
N TYR A 237 -11.17 2.68 12.62
CA TYR A 237 -11.78 3.91 12.12
C TYR A 237 -12.53 3.66 10.82
N SER A 238 -13.48 4.54 10.51
CA SER A 238 -14.25 4.54 9.26
C SER A 238 -14.35 5.96 8.72
N LEU A 239 -14.14 6.14 7.42
CA LEU A 239 -14.33 7.40 6.69
C LEU A 239 -15.08 7.10 5.39
N ASN A 240 -15.88 8.05 4.92
CA ASN A 240 -16.86 7.83 3.86
C ASN A 240 -16.53 8.58 2.55
N SER A 241 -15.50 9.43 2.53
CA SER A 241 -15.12 10.18 1.35
C SER A 241 -13.61 10.38 1.20
N ALA A 242 -13.17 10.60 -0.04
CA ALA A 242 -11.78 10.98 -0.32
C ALA A 242 -11.40 12.30 0.39
N ALA A 243 -12.31 13.27 0.47
CA ALA A 243 -12.09 14.55 1.15
C ALA A 243 -11.83 14.40 2.67
N GLU A 244 -12.54 13.48 3.34
CA GLU A 244 -12.27 13.15 4.74
C GLU A 244 -10.88 12.55 4.92
N ILE A 245 -10.49 11.62 4.04
CA ILE A 245 -9.14 11.03 4.05
C ILE A 245 -8.08 12.09 3.76
N GLY A 246 -8.29 12.96 2.76
CA GLY A 246 -7.41 14.07 2.45
C GLY A 246 -7.22 15.03 3.62
N SER A 247 -8.30 15.34 4.36
CA SER A 247 -8.24 16.15 5.58
C SER A 247 -7.40 15.49 6.68
N LEU A 248 -7.56 14.17 6.87
CA LEU A 248 -6.72 13.40 7.78
C LEU A 248 -5.25 13.47 7.39
N LEU A 249 -4.92 13.23 6.12
CA LEU A 249 -3.54 13.22 5.63
C LEU A 249 -2.88 14.61 5.75
N LYS A 250 -3.62 15.70 5.47
CA LYS A 250 -3.18 17.09 5.68
C LYS A 250 -2.95 17.41 7.16
N MET A 251 -3.74 16.84 8.07
CA MET A 251 -3.51 16.98 9.51
C MET A 251 -2.27 16.19 9.93
N ARG A 252 -2.15 14.94 9.46
CA ARG A 252 -1.02 14.06 9.76
C ARG A 252 0.31 14.66 9.33
N SER A 253 0.36 15.36 8.19
CA SER A 253 1.60 16.03 7.73
C SER A 253 2.07 17.16 8.66
N ARG A 254 1.28 17.58 9.65
CA ARG A 254 1.69 18.52 10.70
C ARG A 254 2.44 17.84 11.86
N PHE A 255 2.39 16.51 11.93
CA PHE A 255 3.08 15.70 12.93
C PHE A 255 4.24 14.96 12.24
N PRO A 256 5.50 15.41 12.42
CA PRO A 256 6.65 14.70 11.85
C PRO A 256 6.74 13.27 12.41
N ASP A 257 7.33 12.36 11.64
CA ASP A 257 7.62 10.97 12.02
C ASP A 257 6.42 10.08 12.37
N HIS A 258 5.21 10.47 11.97
CA HIS A 258 3.99 9.71 12.30
C HIS A 258 3.73 8.50 11.37
N GLY A 259 4.61 8.17 10.43
CA GLY A 259 4.43 7.05 9.50
C GLY A 259 3.22 7.18 8.55
N GLY A 260 2.86 6.07 7.92
CA GLY A 260 1.81 5.96 6.91
C GLY A 260 0.40 5.75 7.46
N VAL A 261 -0.55 5.52 6.55
CA VAL A 261 -1.96 5.22 6.87
C VAL A 261 -2.44 4.11 5.95
N LEU A 262 -3.19 3.15 6.49
CA LEU A 262 -3.84 2.11 5.71
C LEU A 262 -5.31 2.49 5.47
N ILE A 263 -5.69 2.67 4.21
CA ILE A 263 -7.08 2.75 3.77
C ILE A 263 -7.50 1.37 3.27
N ALA A 264 -8.41 0.74 4.00
CA ALA A 264 -8.99 -0.55 3.70
C ALA A 264 -10.30 -0.34 2.91
N ASN A 265 -10.24 -0.55 1.60
CA ASN A 265 -11.32 -0.33 0.65
C ASN A 265 -11.91 -1.68 0.21
N PRO A 266 -13.15 -2.01 0.60
CA PRO A 266 -13.74 -3.28 0.23
C PRO A 266 -13.82 -3.49 -1.28
N VAL A 267 -13.57 -4.72 -1.73
CA VAL A 267 -13.84 -5.15 -3.11
C VAL A 267 -15.29 -4.85 -3.50
N PRO A 268 -15.62 -4.47 -4.75
CA PRO A 268 -17.01 -4.24 -5.13
C PRO A 268 -17.92 -5.45 -4.85
N GLU A 269 -19.19 -5.20 -4.54
CA GLU A 269 -20.13 -6.24 -4.11
C GLU A 269 -20.36 -7.33 -5.16
N ALA A 270 -20.44 -6.94 -6.43
CA ALA A 270 -20.62 -7.87 -7.54
C ALA A 270 -19.40 -8.79 -7.76
N ASP A 271 -18.21 -8.37 -7.32
CA ASP A 271 -16.95 -9.05 -7.60
C ASP A 271 -16.44 -9.89 -6.42
N GLN A 272 -17.08 -9.81 -5.25
CA GLN A 272 -16.57 -10.48 -4.05
C GLN A 272 -16.70 -12.00 -4.10
N ILE A 273 -15.79 -12.68 -3.39
CA ILE A 273 -15.99 -14.06 -2.95
C ILE A 273 -16.36 -14.00 -1.46
N PRO A 274 -17.54 -14.50 -1.05
CA PRO A 274 -17.96 -14.47 0.35
C PRO A 274 -16.94 -15.15 1.28
N ARG A 275 -16.78 -14.62 2.49
CA ARG A 275 -15.77 -15.08 3.45
C ARG A 275 -15.87 -16.59 3.72
N ASP A 276 -17.07 -17.09 3.96
CA ASP A 276 -17.28 -18.51 4.29
C ASP A 276 -16.90 -19.45 3.14
N GLU A 277 -17.08 -19.00 1.89
CA GLU A 277 -16.60 -19.73 0.71
C GLU A 277 -15.06 -19.65 0.63
N MET A 278 -14.50 -18.44 0.78
CA MET A 278 -13.07 -18.18 0.65
C MET A 278 -12.23 -18.89 1.72
N THR A 279 -12.75 -19.03 2.95
CA THR A 279 -12.07 -19.75 4.04
C THR A 279 -11.74 -21.19 3.65
N GLY A 280 -12.66 -21.90 2.98
CA GLY A 280 -12.41 -23.28 2.54
C GLY A 280 -11.23 -23.39 1.56
N TYR A 281 -11.14 -22.49 0.58
CA TYR A 281 -10.02 -22.49 -0.37
C TYR A 281 -8.69 -22.09 0.28
N ILE A 282 -8.70 -21.10 1.19
CA ILE A 282 -7.50 -20.66 1.91
C ILE A 282 -6.95 -21.79 2.77
N ASP A 283 -7.80 -22.47 3.53
CA ASP A 283 -7.36 -23.53 4.45
C ASP A 283 -6.79 -24.72 3.67
N ALA A 284 -7.40 -25.09 2.53
CA ALA A 284 -6.87 -26.10 1.63
C ALA A 284 -5.49 -25.72 1.06
N ALA A 285 -5.33 -24.47 0.59
CA ALA A 285 -4.07 -24.00 0.01
C ALA A 285 -2.93 -23.90 1.05
N ILE A 286 -3.24 -23.48 2.29
CA ILE A 286 -2.26 -23.42 3.38
C ILE A 286 -1.85 -24.82 3.83
N ALA A 287 -2.78 -25.77 3.89
CA ALA A 287 -2.48 -27.16 4.19
C ALA A 287 -1.52 -27.77 3.15
N ASP A 288 -1.75 -27.51 1.85
CA ASP A 288 -0.87 -27.97 0.77
C ASP A 288 0.53 -27.33 0.86
N ALA A 289 0.61 -26.02 1.12
CA ALA A 289 1.88 -25.32 1.32
C ALA A 289 2.69 -25.93 2.48
N THR A 290 2.01 -26.26 3.58
CA THR A 290 2.61 -26.88 4.77
C THR A 290 3.10 -28.29 4.46
N ALA A 291 2.29 -29.11 3.78
CA ALA A 291 2.66 -30.48 3.39
C ALA A 291 3.88 -30.51 2.46
N LYS A 292 4.04 -29.48 1.61
CA LYS A 292 5.19 -29.31 0.71
C LYS A 292 6.37 -28.57 1.34
N GLY A 293 6.25 -28.12 2.59
CA GLY A 293 7.34 -27.44 3.31
C GLY A 293 7.70 -26.07 2.75
N VAL A 294 6.77 -25.37 2.09
CA VAL A 294 6.99 -24.02 1.56
C VAL A 294 7.15 -23.03 2.71
N ARG A 295 8.18 -22.16 2.67
CA ARG A 295 8.52 -21.25 3.78
C ARG A 295 8.93 -19.86 3.29
N GLY A 296 8.81 -18.87 4.18
CA GLY A 296 9.27 -17.50 3.95
C GLY A 296 8.63 -16.84 2.73
N LYS A 297 9.43 -16.15 1.92
CA LYS A 297 8.96 -15.33 0.79
C LYS A 297 8.18 -16.09 -0.30
N ASP A 298 8.32 -17.41 -0.32
CA ASP A 298 7.70 -18.31 -1.30
C ASP A 298 6.28 -18.76 -0.90
N VAL A 299 5.87 -18.57 0.36
CA VAL A 299 4.53 -18.98 0.85
C VAL A 299 3.41 -18.23 0.13
N THR A 300 3.52 -16.90 0.02
CA THR A 300 2.44 -16.10 -0.59
C THR A 300 2.22 -16.44 -2.06
N PRO A 301 3.25 -16.46 -2.94
CA PRO A 301 3.05 -16.86 -4.35
C PRO A 301 2.46 -18.27 -4.48
N PHE A 302 2.93 -19.22 -3.67
CA PHE A 302 2.41 -20.59 -3.69
C PHE A 302 0.92 -20.65 -3.34
N VAL A 303 0.52 -20.04 -2.22
CA VAL A 303 -0.87 -20.06 -1.75
C VAL A 303 -1.81 -19.35 -2.73
N LEU A 304 -1.38 -18.25 -3.34
CA LEU A 304 -2.16 -17.55 -4.36
C LEU A 304 -2.35 -18.41 -5.63
N GLY A 305 -1.31 -19.15 -6.05
CA GLY A 305 -1.40 -20.09 -7.17
C GLY A 305 -2.38 -21.24 -6.89
N ALA A 306 -2.33 -21.83 -5.71
CA ALA A 306 -3.27 -22.88 -5.31
C ALA A 306 -4.73 -22.36 -5.25
N ILE A 307 -4.94 -21.15 -4.71
CA ILE A 307 -6.26 -20.51 -4.66
C ILE A 307 -6.79 -20.20 -6.07
N LEU A 308 -5.93 -19.80 -7.01
CA LEU A 308 -6.30 -19.59 -8.41
C LEU A 308 -6.88 -20.87 -9.02
N GLU A 309 -6.19 -22.00 -8.84
CA GLU A 309 -6.63 -23.30 -9.34
C GLU A 309 -7.93 -23.76 -8.66
N LEU A 310 -8.00 -23.68 -7.32
CA LEU A 310 -9.16 -24.12 -6.53
C LEU A 310 -10.44 -23.33 -6.84
N THR A 311 -10.31 -22.05 -7.21
CA THR A 311 -11.44 -21.17 -7.53
C THR A 311 -11.78 -21.14 -9.02
N GLY A 312 -11.05 -21.88 -9.86
CA GLY A 312 -11.24 -21.88 -11.31
C GLY A 312 -11.08 -20.49 -11.95
N GLY A 313 -10.19 -19.65 -11.42
CA GLY A 313 -9.95 -18.29 -11.94
C GLY A 313 -10.67 -17.17 -11.20
N ARG A 314 -11.76 -17.45 -10.47
CA ARG A 314 -12.58 -16.41 -9.80
C ARG A 314 -11.76 -15.55 -8.84
N SER A 315 -10.80 -16.13 -8.12
CA SER A 315 -9.95 -15.35 -7.19
C SER A 315 -9.09 -14.30 -7.90
N LEU A 316 -8.69 -14.54 -9.15
CA LEU A 316 -7.94 -13.59 -9.97
C LEU A 316 -8.84 -12.48 -10.50
N ASP A 317 -10.05 -12.82 -10.97
CA ASP A 317 -11.03 -11.83 -11.41
C ASP A 317 -11.38 -10.85 -10.28
N THR A 318 -11.65 -11.38 -9.08
CA THR A 318 -11.85 -10.56 -7.87
C THR A 318 -10.62 -9.74 -7.51
N ASN A 319 -9.41 -10.30 -7.66
CA ASN A 319 -8.15 -9.57 -7.40
C ASN A 319 -7.93 -8.40 -8.37
N ILE A 320 -8.30 -8.57 -9.65
CA ILE A 320 -8.29 -7.50 -10.65
C ILE A 320 -9.32 -6.43 -10.29
N ALA A 321 -10.55 -6.83 -9.94
CA ALA A 321 -11.60 -5.89 -9.56
C ALA A 321 -11.22 -5.03 -8.35
N LEU A 322 -10.64 -5.64 -7.30
CA LEU A 322 -10.23 -4.90 -6.11
C LEU A 322 -9.05 -3.96 -6.36
N VAL A 323 -8.05 -4.33 -7.18
CA VAL A 323 -6.89 -3.44 -7.41
C VAL A 323 -7.31 -2.22 -8.22
N ARG A 324 -8.18 -2.42 -9.21
CA ARG A 324 -8.81 -1.36 -9.99
C ARG A 324 -9.66 -0.43 -9.12
N ASN A 325 -10.44 -1.01 -8.20
CA ASN A 325 -11.22 -0.22 -7.24
C ASN A 325 -10.34 0.62 -6.30
N ASN A 326 -9.24 0.04 -5.81
CA ASN A 326 -8.28 0.73 -4.96
C ASN A 326 -7.57 1.87 -5.69
N ALA A 327 -7.19 1.64 -6.95
CA ALA A 327 -6.54 2.63 -7.80
C ALA A 327 -7.43 3.86 -8.03
N ARG A 328 -8.73 3.66 -8.33
CA ARG A 328 -9.69 4.76 -8.46
C ARG A 328 -9.85 5.55 -7.16
N LEU A 329 -9.97 4.87 -6.02
CA LEU A 329 -10.05 5.56 -4.73
C LEU A 329 -8.76 6.32 -4.42
N ALA A 330 -7.59 5.73 -4.67
CA ALA A 330 -6.30 6.38 -4.48
C ALA A 330 -6.13 7.64 -5.33
N ALA A 331 -6.57 7.63 -6.59
CA ALA A 331 -6.55 8.81 -7.44
C ALA A 331 -7.39 9.95 -6.87
N ARG A 332 -8.61 9.65 -6.40
CA ARG A 332 -9.48 10.62 -5.73
C ARG A 332 -8.86 11.15 -4.42
N ILE A 333 -8.21 10.31 -3.63
CA ILE A 333 -7.49 10.76 -2.42
C ILE A 333 -6.29 11.64 -2.79
N ALA A 334 -5.53 11.29 -3.83
CA ALA A 334 -4.38 12.08 -4.27
C ALA A 334 -4.79 13.48 -4.74
N ALA A 335 -5.94 13.59 -5.42
CA ALA A 335 -6.51 14.88 -5.85
C ALA A 335 -6.81 15.82 -4.66
N GLU A 336 -7.13 15.27 -3.48
CA GLU A 336 -7.35 16.08 -2.28
C GLU A 336 -6.05 16.65 -1.69
N LEU A 337 -4.87 16.24 -2.15
CA LEU A 337 -3.57 16.63 -1.59
C LEU A 337 -2.80 17.66 -2.42
N VAL A 338 -3.29 18.01 -3.60
CA VAL A 338 -2.69 18.99 -4.52
C VAL A 338 -3.39 20.33 -4.48
#